data_AF-A0A970TSM1-F1
#
_entry.id   AF-A0A970TSM1-F1
#
_cell.length_a   1.000
_cell.length_b   1.000
_cell.length_c   1.000
_cell.angle_alpha   90.00
_cell.angle_beta   90.00
_cell.angle_gamma   90.00
#
_symmetry.space_group_name_H-M   'P 1'
#
loop_
_entity.id
_entity.type
_entity.pdbx_description
1 polymer ?
#
loop_
_entity_poly.entity_id
_entity_poly.type
_entity_poly.pdbx_seq_one_letter_code
_entity_poly.pdbx_strand_id
1 'polypeptide(L)'
;FKAEPISPEIRSGRHRFKVIDTPGHHPHHKAFLEPEQGWLFSGDLLVTIKPRSVFSGENMSAMISSLEKLAGMDFQTVFCSHTGPRKNGRQLLKEKLDYLLELKDKVQSLRERGWNNEEIDQYLFPECSPLGGITGGDFSSLNIVSTL
;
A
#
# COMPACT_ATOMS: atom_id res chain seq x y z
N PHE A 1 -20.94 1.20 -21.24
CA PHE A 1 -21.07 1.49 -19.79
C PHE A 1 -20.29 2.76 -19.49
N LYS A 2 -20.88 3.75 -18.80
CA LYS A 2 -20.19 4.96 -18.34
C LYS A 2 -20.24 4.94 -16.81
N ALA A 3 -19.09 4.73 -16.18
CA ALA A 3 -19.01 4.74 -14.73
C ALA A 3 -19.21 6.16 -14.19
N GLU A 4 -19.93 6.28 -13.08
CA GLU A 4 -20.06 7.53 -12.33
C GLU A 4 -19.09 7.53 -11.14
N PRO A 5 -18.56 8.70 -10.74
CA PRO A 5 -17.71 8.79 -9.58
C PRO A 5 -18.48 8.39 -8.32
N ILE A 6 -17.81 7.65 -7.44
CA ILE A 6 -18.37 7.29 -6.14
C ILE A 6 -18.57 8.54 -5.28
N SER A 7 -19.67 8.58 -4.53
CA SER A 7 -19.92 9.63 -3.54
C SER A 7 -18.76 9.69 -2.51
N PRO A 8 -18.38 10.89 -2.02
CA PRO A 8 -17.37 11.02 -0.96
C PRO A 8 -17.81 10.39 0.37
N GLU A 9 -19.10 10.08 0.52
CA GLU A 9 -19.67 9.41 1.68
C GLU A 9 -20.65 8.31 1.25
N ILE A 10 -20.61 7.18 1.93
CA ILE A 10 -21.57 6.08 1.77
C ILE A 10 -22.27 5.87 3.11
N ARG A 11 -23.60 5.75 3.07
CA ARG A 11 -24.43 5.46 4.25
C ARG A 11 -25.06 4.09 4.13
N SER A 12 -25.03 3.32 5.21
CA SER A 12 -25.71 2.03 5.29
C SER A 12 -26.23 1.81 6.70
N GLY A 13 -27.56 1.83 6.86
CA GLY A 13 -28.22 1.82 8.16
C GLY A 13 -27.71 2.96 9.05
N ARG A 14 -27.16 2.62 10.21
CA ARG A 14 -26.59 3.59 11.17
C ARG A 14 -25.13 3.98 10.88
N HIS A 15 -24.49 3.38 9.87
CA HIS A 15 -23.06 3.56 9.61
C HIS A 15 -22.83 4.58 8.51
N ARG A 16 -21.75 5.36 8.68
CA ARG A 16 -21.33 6.41 7.74
C ARG A 16 -19.88 6.22 7.39
N PHE A 17 -19.62 5.94 6.12
CA PHE A 17 -18.29 5.66 5.60
C PHE A 17 -17.78 6.84 4.79
N LYS A 18 -16.67 7.44 5.24
CA LYS A 18 -15.91 8.40 4.45
C LYS A 18 -15.13 7.64 3.38
N VAL A 19 -15.30 8.02 2.13
CA VAL A 19 -14.55 7.45 1.00
C VAL A 19 -13.24 8.21 0.84
N ILE A 20 -12.12 7.50 0.85
CA ILE A 20 -10.79 8.09 0.86
C ILE A 20 -10.00 7.52 -0.31
N ASP A 21 -9.59 8.37 -1.24
CA ASP A 21 -8.62 7.97 -2.26
C ASP A 21 -7.30 7.60 -1.61
N THR A 22 -6.84 6.39 -1.96
CA THR A 22 -5.62 5.77 -1.44
C THR A 22 -4.86 5.05 -2.57
N PRO A 23 -4.41 5.78 -3.60
CA PRO A 23 -3.67 5.19 -4.71
C PRO A 23 -2.39 4.50 -4.23
N GLY A 24 -1.91 3.55 -5.02
CA GLY A 24 -0.70 2.78 -4.72
C GLY A 24 -0.85 1.35 -5.17
N HIS A 25 -1.70 0.57 -4.49
CA HIS A 25 -2.04 -0.78 -4.97
C HIS A 25 -2.75 -0.76 -6.33
N HIS A 26 -3.55 0.28 -6.57
CA HIS A 26 -4.12 0.60 -7.86
C HIS A 26 -4.30 2.12 -7.96
N PRO A 27 -4.22 2.75 -9.15
CA PRO A 27 -4.38 4.21 -9.30
C PRO A 27 -5.72 4.76 -8.77
N HIS A 28 -6.76 3.92 -8.75
CA HIS A 28 -8.10 4.26 -8.27
C HIS A 28 -8.48 3.53 -6.98
N HIS A 29 -7.50 3.00 -6.23
CA HIS A 29 -7.75 2.33 -4.96
C HIS A 29 -8.35 3.30 -3.93
N LYS A 30 -9.30 2.79 -3.13
CA LYS A 30 -10.03 3.56 -2.11
C LYS A 30 -10.08 2.81 -0.79
N ALA A 31 -10.02 3.56 0.31
CA ALA A 31 -10.29 3.07 1.65
C ALA A 31 -11.59 3.70 2.18
N PHE A 32 -12.22 3.04 3.14
CA PHE A 32 -13.46 3.52 3.76
C PHE A 32 -13.31 3.60 5.27
N LEU A 33 -13.53 4.79 5.83
CA LEU A 33 -13.43 5.04 7.27
C LEU A 33 -14.83 5.19 7.87
N GLU A 34 -15.15 4.34 8.85
CA GLU A 34 -16.31 4.50 9.74
C GLU A 34 -15.80 5.10 11.07
N PRO A 35 -16.05 6.39 11.33
CA PRO A 35 -15.43 7.09 12.44
C PRO A 35 -16.05 6.77 13.81
N GLU A 36 -17.32 6.37 13.87
CA GLU A 36 -18.02 6.14 15.14
C GLU A 36 -17.62 4.81 15.78
N GLN A 37 -17.28 3.82 14.96
CA GLN A 37 -16.78 2.51 15.40
C GLN A 37 -15.24 2.43 15.37
N GLY A 38 -14.56 3.43 14.79
CA GLY A 38 -13.12 3.41 14.58
C GLY A 38 -12.69 2.29 13.62
N TRP A 39 -13.43 2.10 12.53
CA TRP A 39 -13.17 1.04 11.54
C TRP A 39 -12.59 1.61 10.26
N LEU A 40 -11.50 1.01 9.79
CA LEU A 40 -10.94 1.28 8.47
C LEU A 40 -11.07 0.04 7.60
N PHE A 41 -11.80 0.14 6.50
CA PHE A 41 -11.74 -0.83 5.42
C PHE A 41 -10.61 -0.39 4.47
N SER A 42 -9.45 -1.03 4.60
CA SER A 42 -8.21 -0.59 3.94
C SER A 42 -8.06 -1.06 2.51
N GLY A 43 -9.01 -1.87 2.01
CA GLY A 43 -8.80 -2.66 0.81
C GLY A 43 -7.53 -3.50 0.96
N ASP A 44 -6.63 -3.40 -0.01
CA ASP A 44 -5.45 -4.27 -0.11
C ASP A 44 -4.17 -3.63 0.44
N LEU A 45 -4.27 -2.41 0.98
CA LEU A 45 -3.11 -1.67 1.47
C LEU A 45 -2.36 -2.38 2.60
N LEU A 46 -3.02 -3.19 3.44
CA LEU A 46 -2.40 -3.86 4.58
C LEU A 46 -2.37 -5.39 4.45
N VAL A 47 -2.48 -5.94 3.23
CA VAL A 47 -2.36 -7.39 2.98
C VAL A 47 -1.01 -7.90 3.47
N THR A 48 0.06 -7.28 2.98
CA THR A 48 1.43 -7.54 3.41
C THR A 48 2.04 -6.26 3.96
N ILE A 49 2.52 -6.34 5.21
CA ILE A 49 3.13 -5.20 5.92
C ILE A 49 4.51 -4.87 5.35
N LYS A 50 5.31 -5.90 5.04
CA LYS A 50 6.65 -5.76 4.44
C LYS A 50 6.71 -6.47 3.09
N PRO A 51 6.11 -5.90 2.03
CA PRO A 51 6.10 -6.54 0.72
C PRO A 51 7.54 -6.70 0.20
N ARG A 52 7.85 -7.88 -0.35
CA ARG A 52 9.12 -8.15 -1.03
C ARG A 52 8.99 -8.16 -2.56
N SER A 53 7.78 -8.18 -3.08
CA SER A 53 7.46 -8.06 -4.50
C SER A 53 6.06 -7.46 -4.63
N VAL A 54 5.83 -6.74 -5.72
CA VAL A 54 4.54 -6.10 -6.05
C VAL A 54 4.25 -6.24 -7.55
N PHE A 55 2.99 -6.10 -7.93
CA PHE A 55 2.61 -6.10 -9.34
C PHE A 55 3.08 -4.84 -10.06
N SER A 56 3.31 -4.91 -11.37
CA SER A 56 3.79 -3.78 -12.18
C SER A 56 2.84 -2.58 -12.21
N GLY A 57 1.55 -2.80 -11.93
CA GLY A 57 0.54 -1.76 -11.80
C GLY A 57 0.54 -1.03 -10.44
N GLU A 58 1.34 -1.50 -9.47
CA GLU A 58 1.44 -0.88 -8.16
C GLU A 58 2.48 0.24 -8.13
N ASN A 59 2.26 1.26 -7.29
CA ASN A 59 3.18 2.38 -7.10
C ASN A 59 3.44 2.62 -5.61
N MET A 60 4.68 2.39 -5.17
CA MET A 60 5.02 2.43 -3.76
C MET A 60 5.10 3.87 -3.21
N SER A 61 5.56 4.84 -4.00
CA SER A 61 5.52 6.25 -3.60
C SER A 61 4.10 6.76 -3.37
N ALA A 62 3.16 6.42 -4.25
CA ALA A 62 1.75 6.76 -4.08
C ALA A 62 1.15 6.03 -2.85
N MET A 63 1.54 4.77 -2.62
CA MET A 63 1.13 4.03 -1.42
C MET A 63 1.62 4.70 -0.15
N ILE A 64 2.87 5.18 -0.09
CA ILE A 64 3.42 5.94 1.05
C ILE A 64 2.52 7.15 1.34
N SER A 65 2.25 7.99 0.34
CA SER A 65 1.39 9.17 0.53
C SER A 65 -0.03 8.81 1.00
N SER A 66 -0.57 7.70 0.52
CA SER A 66 -1.86 7.17 0.99
C SER A 66 -1.82 6.72 2.44
N LEU A 67 -0.75 6.04 2.86
CA LEU A 67 -0.57 5.59 4.23
C LEU A 67 -0.35 6.79 5.19
N GLU A 68 0.43 7.80 4.79
CA GLU A 68 0.61 9.05 5.56
C GLU A 68 -0.73 9.76 5.78
N LYS A 69 -1.54 9.88 4.72
CA LYS A 69 -2.88 10.46 4.81
C LYS A 69 -3.78 9.70 5.79
N LEU A 70 -3.75 8.37 5.75
CA LEU A 70 -4.53 7.53 6.66
C LEU A 70 -3.97 7.58 8.10
N ALA A 71 -2.67 7.73 8.31
CA ALA A 71 -2.04 7.81 9.63
C ALA A 71 -2.55 9.01 10.45
N GLY A 72 -2.96 10.09 9.76
CA GLY A 72 -3.60 11.26 10.36
C GLY A 72 -5.07 11.07 10.74
N MET A 73 -5.66 9.91 10.48
CA MET A 73 -7.06 9.61 10.78
C MET A 73 -7.20 8.74 12.03
N ASP A 74 -8.35 8.86 12.71
CA ASP A 74 -8.63 8.08 13.90
C ASP A 74 -9.42 6.81 13.56
N PHE A 75 -8.80 5.66 13.81
CA PHE A 75 -9.38 4.32 13.70
C PHE A 75 -8.60 3.36 14.59
N GLN A 76 -9.15 2.19 14.88
CA GLN A 76 -8.48 1.15 15.66
C GLN A 76 -8.49 -0.18 14.92
N THR A 77 -9.66 -0.59 14.44
CA THR A 77 -9.80 -1.87 13.73
C THR A 77 -9.64 -1.66 12.24
N VAL A 78 -8.82 -2.49 11.60
CA VAL A 78 -8.68 -2.54 10.15
C VAL A 78 -9.27 -3.83 9.57
N PHE A 79 -10.00 -3.68 8.47
CA PHE A 79 -10.56 -4.74 7.65
C PHE A 79 -9.83 -4.70 6.31
N CYS A 80 -9.07 -5.75 6.01
CA CYS A 80 -8.34 -5.92 4.76
C CYS A 80 -9.08 -6.97 3.91
N SER A 81 -9.04 -6.86 2.58
CA SER A 81 -9.82 -7.76 1.70
C SER A 81 -9.38 -9.23 1.79
N HIS A 82 -8.16 -9.48 2.27
CA HIS A 82 -7.56 -10.82 2.33
C HIS A 82 -7.45 -11.38 3.75
N THR A 83 -7.53 -10.53 4.77
CA THR A 83 -7.35 -10.94 6.16
C THR A 83 -8.54 -10.50 6.99
N GLY A 84 -8.95 -11.33 7.95
CA GLY A 84 -9.99 -10.94 8.92
C GLY A 84 -9.67 -9.66 9.70
N PRO A 85 -10.61 -9.19 10.52
CA PRO A 85 -10.48 -7.95 11.27
C PRO A 85 -9.27 -7.97 12.21
N ARG A 86 -8.48 -6.89 12.20
CA ARG A 86 -7.31 -6.71 13.06
C ARG A 86 -7.48 -5.45 13.90
N LYS A 87 -7.47 -5.61 15.23
CA LYS A 87 -7.76 -4.51 16.20
C LYS A 87 -6.60 -3.53 16.40
N ASN A 88 -5.41 -3.86 15.92
CA ASN A 88 -4.19 -3.04 16.00
C ASN A 88 -3.90 -2.32 14.67
N GLY A 89 -4.94 -1.82 13.99
CA GLY A 89 -4.86 -1.28 12.63
C GLY A 89 -3.88 -0.12 12.48
N ARG A 90 -3.85 0.82 13.44
CA ARG A 90 -2.90 1.95 13.41
C ARG A 90 -1.45 1.50 13.55
N GLN A 91 -1.20 0.49 14.39
CA GLN A 91 0.13 -0.09 14.54
C GLN A 91 0.58 -0.73 13.23
N LEU A 92 -0.26 -1.57 12.62
CA LEU A 92 0.06 -2.23 11.34
C LEU A 92 0.29 -1.23 10.21
N LEU A 93 -0.52 -0.17 10.16
CA LEU A 93 -0.32 0.91 9.19
C LEU A 93 1.02 1.59 9.40
N LYS A 94 1.36 1.93 10.65
CA LYS A 94 2.63 2.56 10.99
C LYS A 94 3.81 1.65 10.62
N GLU A 95 3.75 0.37 10.98
CA GLU A 95 4.79 -0.62 10.64
C GLU A 95 5.04 -0.71 9.13
N LYS A 96 3.96 -0.67 8.31
CA LYS A 96 4.08 -0.66 6.85
C LYS A 96 4.68 0.66 6.35
N LEU A 97 4.20 1.79 6.88
CA LEU A 97 4.68 3.12 6.48
C LEU A 97 6.17 3.29 6.81
N ASP A 98 6.59 2.97 8.03
CA ASP A 98 7.99 3.04 8.45
C ASP A 98 8.87 2.17 7.53
N TYR A 99 8.44 0.94 7.25
CA TYR A 99 9.16 0.04 6.35
C TYR A 99 9.36 0.63 4.94
N LEU A 100 8.30 1.21 4.36
CA LEU A 100 8.37 1.77 3.01
C LEU A 100 9.20 3.06 2.97
N LEU A 101 9.17 3.88 4.02
CA LEU A 101 10.02 5.07 4.14
C LEU A 101 11.49 4.69 4.27
N GLU A 102 11.83 3.73 5.14
CA GLU A 102 13.20 3.21 5.24
C GLU A 102 13.71 2.64 3.92
N LEU A 103 12.83 1.95 3.17
CA LEU A 103 13.18 1.40 1.87
C LEU A 103 13.40 2.50 0.83
N LYS A 104 12.53 3.53 0.82
CA LYS A 104 12.66 4.71 -0.03
C LYS A 104 14.00 5.40 0.19
N ASP A 105 14.37 5.65 1.44
CA ASP A 105 15.63 6.32 1.78
C ASP A 105 16.85 5.50 1.29
N LYS A 106 16.81 4.17 1.43
CA LYS A 106 17.87 3.28 0.90
C LYS A 106 17.97 3.33 -0.62
N VAL A 107 16.84 3.25 -1.32
CA VAL A 107 16.80 3.32 -2.80
C VAL A 107 17.36 4.66 -3.26
N GLN A 108 16.94 5.78 -2.66
CA GLN A 108 17.41 7.12 -3.00
C GLN A 108 18.91 7.27 -2.77
N SER A 109 19.42 6.84 -1.61
CA SER A 109 20.84 6.90 -1.30
C SER A 109 21.71 6.08 -2.27
N LEU A 110 21.24 4.91 -2.72
CA LEU A 110 21.97 4.10 -3.71
C LEU A 110 21.96 4.74 -5.10
N ARG A 111 20.84 5.37 -5.51
CA ARG A 111 20.78 6.13 -6.77
C ARG A 111 21.70 7.34 -6.77
N GLU A 112 21.80 8.04 -5.66
CA GLU A 112 22.78 9.15 -5.49
C GLU A 112 24.23 8.68 -5.64
N ARG A 113 24.50 7.41 -5.34
CA ARG A 113 25.80 6.76 -5.56
C ARG A 113 25.99 6.22 -6.98
N GLY A 114 25.02 6.44 -7.88
CA GLY A 114 25.07 6.07 -9.28
C GLY A 114 24.57 4.66 -9.62
N TRP A 115 23.94 3.96 -8.67
CA TRP A 115 23.42 2.61 -8.92
C TRP A 115 22.13 2.68 -9.75
N ASN A 116 21.95 1.75 -10.68
CA ASN A 116 20.71 1.58 -11.43
C ASN A 116 19.68 0.75 -10.65
N ASN A 117 18.44 0.67 -11.15
CA ASN A 117 17.35 0.00 -10.43
C ASN A 117 17.59 -1.51 -10.26
N GLU A 118 18.19 -2.17 -11.25
CA GLU A 118 18.49 -3.60 -11.22
C GLU A 118 19.57 -3.94 -10.19
N GLU A 119 20.62 -3.12 -10.10
CA GLU A 119 21.68 -3.25 -9.08
C GLU A 119 21.11 -3.04 -7.67
N ILE A 120 20.24 -2.04 -7.51
CA ILE A 120 19.56 -1.75 -6.23
C ILE A 120 18.64 -2.91 -5.84
N ASP A 121 17.86 -3.42 -6.79
CA ASP A 121 16.95 -4.55 -6.59
C ASP A 121 17.70 -5.80 -6.12
N GLN A 122 18.76 -6.19 -6.82
CA GLN A 122 19.59 -7.33 -6.44
C GLN A 122 20.24 -7.16 -5.05
N TYR A 123 20.62 -5.94 -4.69
CA TYR A 123 21.23 -5.65 -3.40
C TYR A 123 20.23 -5.70 -2.23
N LEU A 124 19.04 -5.12 -2.41
CA LEU A 124 18.01 -5.04 -1.35
C LEU A 124 17.14 -6.31 -1.27
N PHE A 125 16.98 -7.02 -2.38
CA PHE A 125 16.14 -8.20 -2.54
C PHE A 125 16.93 -9.36 -3.21
N PRO A 126 18.02 -9.84 -2.58
CA PRO A 126 18.89 -10.86 -3.19
C PRO A 126 18.18 -12.20 -3.44
N GLU A 127 17.12 -12.48 -2.68
CA GLU A 127 16.26 -13.64 -2.88
C GLU A 127 15.12 -13.29 -3.84
N CYS A 128 15.23 -13.73 -5.10
CA CYS A 128 14.15 -13.61 -6.08
C CYS A 128 12.95 -14.47 -5.68
N SER A 129 11.76 -13.87 -5.71
CA SER A 129 10.51 -14.63 -5.59
C SER A 129 10.38 -15.59 -6.77
N PRO A 130 10.15 -16.90 -6.55
CA PRO A 130 9.90 -17.86 -7.63
C PRO A 130 8.74 -17.45 -8.55
N LEU A 131 7.78 -16.68 -8.01
CA LEU A 131 6.64 -16.16 -8.75
C LEU A 131 7.02 -15.10 -9.80
N GLY A 132 8.15 -14.41 -9.64
CA GLY A 132 8.62 -13.43 -10.62
C GLY A 132 8.87 -14.05 -11.99
N GLY A 133 9.53 -15.20 -12.03
CA GLY A 133 9.76 -15.94 -13.28
C GLY A 133 8.46 -16.50 -13.89
N ILE A 134 7.54 -16.97 -13.05
CA ILE A 134 6.23 -17.51 -13.49
C ILE A 134 5.35 -16.42 -14.10
N THR A 135 5.42 -15.20 -13.56
CA THR A 135 4.61 -14.05 -14.01
C THR A 135 5.29 -13.23 -15.11
N GLY A 136 6.44 -13.68 -15.63
CA GLY A 136 7.20 -12.93 -16.63
C GLY A 136 7.70 -11.57 -16.12
N GLY A 137 7.91 -11.43 -14.81
CA GLY A 137 8.35 -10.19 -14.16
C GLY A 137 7.22 -9.27 -13.69
N ASP A 138 5.96 -9.61 -13.94
CA ASP A 138 4.83 -8.75 -13.51
C ASP A 138 4.77 -8.63 -11.98
N PHE A 139 5.02 -9.69 -11.23
CA PHE A 139 5.13 -9.66 -9.77
C PHE A 139 6.60 -9.72 -9.34
N SER A 140 7.21 -8.56 -9.06
CA SER A 140 8.65 -8.42 -8.87
C SER A 140 9.01 -7.40 -7.78
N SER A 141 10.19 -7.58 -7.17
CA SER A 141 10.82 -6.59 -6.30
C SER A 141 11.30 -5.36 -7.08
N LEU A 142 11.64 -5.50 -8.37
CA LEU A 142 12.05 -4.38 -9.22
C LEU A 142 10.93 -3.32 -9.37
N ASN A 143 9.68 -3.74 -9.31
CA ASN A 143 8.52 -2.82 -9.32
C ASN A 143 8.47 -1.96 -8.04
N ILE A 144 8.97 -2.47 -6.92
CA ILE A 144 9.14 -1.70 -5.69
C ILE A 144 10.21 -0.64 -5.90
N VAL A 145 11.40 -1.05 -6.33
CA VAL A 145 12.55 -0.15 -6.53
C VAL A 145 12.23 0.95 -7.54
N SER A 146 11.65 0.59 -8.69
CA SER A 146 11.36 1.53 -9.77
C SER A 146 10.33 2.61 -9.43
N THR A 147 9.51 2.41 -8.40
CA THR A 147 8.43 3.35 -8.00
C THR A 147 8.67 4.08 -6.69
N LEU A 148 9.77 3.76 -5.99
CA LEU A 148 10.34 4.53 -4.87
C LEU A 148 11.37 5.51 -5.39
#